data_AF-A0A4Q1SQW1-F1
#
_entry.id   AF-A0A4Q1SQW1-F1
#
_cell.length_a   1.000
_cell.length_b   1.000
_cell.length_c   1.000
_cell.angle_alpha   90.00
_cell.angle_beta   90.00
_cell.angle_gamma   90.00
#
_symmetry.space_group_name_H-M   'P 1'
#
loop_
_entity.id
_entity.type
_entity.pdbx_description
1 polymer ?
#
loop_
_entity_poly.entity_id
_entity_poly.type
_entity_poly.pdbx_seq_one_letter_code
_entity_poly.pdbx_strand_id
1 'polypeptide(L)'
;MKRILSLIVILCLLAGVDSAWAAEKSDQLIIINKATNKLAFYEDGKLLKTLPVATGKKQTYTPEGTFQIVNKIKNRPYYTGKIAGGDPKNPLGDRWMGLNARGTKGDTYGIHGNNNEKSIGSYVSLGCVRMHNKDVRWLFDQVKVGTSVVIANSKLSFADIAKSKNFTVEADPVHPPVQPVITAPLEKVDVRLTLTKDAKLYKKPATEPTPYTLSPQPVQAVEKQADWYRVKTWTGELWLKADQAIMGEIVAVEKKIRMEKVVPILEHPFANSTKKGTLSPQDVVAFEEWNGWYRIHSWVGDVWFDGKTGVTVLEELKVEEAAVEEALVEAPEELVVD
;
A
#
# COMPACT_ATOMS: atom_id res chain seq x y z
N MET A 1 -22.05 -83.88 -51.10
CA MET A 1 -21.66 -83.79 -49.67
C MET A 1 -20.55 -82.76 -49.55
N LYS A 2 -20.69 -81.77 -48.64
CA LYS A 2 -19.60 -81.01 -47.96
C LYS A 2 -18.67 -80.18 -48.87
N ARG A 3 -18.38 -78.88 -48.69
CA ARG A 3 -18.57 -77.90 -47.60
C ARG A 3 -18.33 -76.50 -48.19
N ILE A 4 -19.15 -75.54 -47.78
CA ILE A 4 -18.91 -74.09 -47.84
C ILE A 4 -17.98 -73.73 -46.64
N LEU A 5 -16.98 -72.87 -46.84
CA LEU A 5 -16.47 -71.86 -45.88
C LEU A 5 -15.34 -71.06 -46.57
N SER A 6 -15.63 -69.88 -47.13
CA SER A 6 -15.71 -68.56 -46.48
C SER A 6 -14.35 -67.89 -46.23
N LEU A 7 -14.11 -66.89 -47.07
CA LEU A 7 -13.17 -65.77 -46.96
C LEU A 7 -13.22 -65.15 -45.54
N ILE A 8 -12.07 -65.00 -44.87
CA ILE A 8 -11.85 -63.93 -43.89
C ILE A 8 -10.45 -63.36 -44.15
N VAL A 9 -10.42 -62.24 -44.86
CA VAL A 9 -9.28 -61.34 -44.92
C VAL A 9 -9.21 -60.65 -43.55
N ILE A 10 -8.15 -60.92 -42.80
CA ILE A 10 -7.87 -60.25 -41.54
C ILE A 10 -7.36 -58.85 -41.87
N LEU A 11 -8.29 -57.87 -41.89
CA LEU A 11 -7.98 -56.46 -41.86
C LEU A 11 -7.64 -56.08 -40.41
N CYS A 12 -6.35 -56.09 -40.07
CA CYS A 12 -5.86 -55.51 -38.82
C CYS A 12 -6.05 -53.98 -38.84
N LEU A 13 -7.21 -53.53 -38.34
CA LEU A 13 -7.43 -52.15 -37.92
C LEU A 13 -6.61 -51.90 -36.65
N LEU A 14 -5.39 -51.40 -36.83
CA LEU A 14 -4.66 -50.67 -35.79
C LEU A 14 -5.38 -49.34 -35.56
N ALA A 15 -6.45 -49.35 -34.77
CA ALA A 15 -6.94 -48.14 -34.12
C ALA A 15 -5.97 -47.82 -32.99
N GLY A 16 -4.93 -47.06 -33.31
CA GLY A 16 -4.17 -46.32 -32.31
C GLY A 16 -5.14 -45.40 -31.59
N VAL A 17 -5.50 -45.75 -30.36
CA VAL A 17 -6.13 -44.80 -29.45
C VAL A 17 -5.01 -43.91 -28.94
N ASP A 18 -4.64 -42.92 -29.74
CA ASP A 18 -3.93 -41.75 -29.22
C ASP A 18 -4.89 -41.08 -28.25
N SER A 19 -4.85 -41.51 -26.99
CA SER A 19 -5.41 -40.77 -25.86
C SER A 19 -4.57 -39.52 -25.69
N ALA A 20 -4.76 -38.56 -26.59
CA ALA A 20 -4.37 -37.20 -26.38
C ALA A 20 -5.15 -36.73 -25.15
N TRP A 21 -4.49 -36.76 -23.99
CA TRP A 21 -4.88 -35.94 -22.85
C TRP A 21 -4.76 -34.47 -23.29
N ALA A 22 -5.77 -33.99 -24.00
CA ALA A 22 -6.00 -32.57 -24.12
C ALA A 22 -6.30 -32.09 -22.69
N ALA A 23 -5.30 -31.46 -22.06
CA ALA A 23 -5.53 -30.75 -20.82
C ALA A 23 -6.64 -29.75 -21.10
N GLU A 24 -7.82 -29.97 -20.52
CA GLU A 24 -8.93 -29.04 -20.67
C GLU A 24 -8.42 -27.65 -20.31
N LYS A 25 -8.60 -26.72 -21.24
CA LYS A 25 -8.18 -25.34 -21.07
C LYS A 25 -8.98 -24.80 -19.89
N SER A 26 -8.35 -24.75 -18.72
CA SER A 26 -8.97 -24.28 -17.49
C SER A 26 -9.60 -22.90 -17.72
N ASP A 27 -10.89 -22.78 -17.42
CA ASP A 27 -11.62 -21.51 -17.43
C ASP A 27 -11.16 -20.54 -16.32
N GLN A 28 -10.24 -20.99 -15.47
CA GLN A 28 -9.56 -20.16 -14.47
C GLN A 28 -8.35 -19.42 -15.06
N LEU A 29 -8.23 -18.15 -14.67
CA LEU A 29 -7.12 -17.27 -15.02
C LEU A 29 -6.64 -16.51 -13.78
N ILE A 30 -5.32 -16.54 -13.56
CA ILE A 30 -4.65 -15.67 -12.60
C ILE A 30 -3.90 -14.59 -13.36
N ILE A 31 -4.04 -13.35 -12.95
CA ILE A 31 -3.23 -12.23 -13.48
C ILE A 31 -2.49 -11.58 -12.33
N ILE A 32 -1.17 -11.48 -12.45
CA ILE A 32 -0.29 -10.81 -11.49
C ILE A 32 0.27 -9.56 -12.16
N ASN A 33 -0.06 -8.39 -11.61
CA ASN A 33 0.50 -7.13 -12.06
C ASN A 33 1.57 -6.66 -11.08
N LYS A 34 2.83 -6.67 -11.54
CA LYS A 34 4.00 -6.25 -10.78
C LYS A 34 3.99 -4.76 -10.49
N ALA A 35 3.43 -3.93 -11.37
CA ALA A 35 3.37 -2.47 -11.19
C ALA A 35 2.58 -2.07 -9.94
N THR A 36 1.51 -2.83 -9.64
CA THR A 36 0.60 -2.57 -8.52
C THR A 36 0.77 -3.55 -7.38
N ASN A 37 1.60 -4.59 -7.53
CA ASN A 37 1.75 -5.70 -6.60
C ASN A 37 0.39 -6.32 -6.20
N LYS A 38 -0.44 -6.59 -7.21
CA LYS A 38 -1.75 -7.23 -7.04
C LYS A 38 -1.90 -8.47 -7.92
N LEU A 39 -2.69 -9.41 -7.45
CA LEU A 39 -3.13 -10.61 -8.15
C LEU A 39 -4.65 -10.56 -8.32
N ALA A 40 -5.14 -10.78 -9.53
CA ALA A 40 -6.56 -11.02 -9.82
C ALA A 40 -6.77 -12.50 -10.15
N PHE A 41 -7.85 -13.07 -9.61
CA PHE A 41 -8.29 -14.42 -9.92
C PHE A 41 -9.65 -14.37 -10.61
N TYR A 42 -9.71 -14.95 -11.80
CA TYR A 42 -10.92 -15.11 -12.59
C TYR A 42 -11.30 -16.59 -12.68
N GLU A 43 -12.60 -16.85 -12.71
CA GLU A 43 -13.20 -18.15 -13.01
C GLU A 43 -14.40 -17.91 -13.94
N ASP A 44 -14.50 -18.69 -15.02
CA ASP A 44 -15.53 -18.52 -16.06
C ASP A 44 -15.59 -17.10 -16.63
N GLY A 45 -14.42 -16.46 -16.76
CA GLY A 45 -14.29 -15.08 -17.22
C GLY A 45 -14.68 -14.02 -16.18
N LYS A 46 -15.18 -14.39 -14.99
CA LYS A 46 -15.61 -13.46 -13.94
C LYS A 46 -14.50 -13.20 -12.93
N LEU A 47 -14.28 -11.93 -12.59
CA LEU A 47 -13.35 -11.57 -11.53
C LEU A 47 -13.93 -11.98 -10.17
N LEU A 48 -13.32 -12.98 -9.53
CA LEU A 48 -13.74 -13.42 -8.19
C LEU A 48 -13.07 -12.62 -7.07
N LYS A 49 -11.77 -12.35 -7.20
CA LYS A 49 -11.02 -11.64 -6.14
C LYS A 49 -9.76 -10.96 -6.65
N THR A 50 -9.45 -9.81 -6.04
CA THR A 50 -8.15 -9.16 -6.13
C THR A 50 -7.44 -9.21 -4.78
N LEU A 51 -6.17 -9.59 -4.78
CA LEU A 51 -5.37 -9.86 -3.58
C LEU A 51 -4.03 -9.12 -3.67
N PRO A 52 -3.52 -8.54 -2.56
CA PRO A 52 -2.19 -7.96 -2.56
C PRO A 52 -1.13 -9.07 -2.57
N VAL A 53 -0.03 -8.83 -3.28
CA VAL A 53 1.09 -9.77 -3.38
C VAL A 53 2.42 -9.05 -3.21
N ALA A 54 3.51 -9.79 -3.06
CA ALA A 54 4.86 -9.25 -3.19
C ALA A 54 5.62 -9.97 -4.30
N THR A 55 6.35 -9.18 -5.08
CA THR A 55 7.10 -9.66 -6.27
C THR A 55 8.59 -9.42 -6.11
N GLY A 56 9.37 -9.75 -7.14
CA GLY A 56 10.82 -9.74 -7.12
C GLY A 56 11.42 -8.36 -6.85
N LYS A 57 12.51 -8.32 -6.07
CA LYS A 57 13.27 -7.09 -5.78
C LYS A 57 13.72 -6.33 -7.03
N LYS A 58 14.07 -7.08 -8.09
CA LYS A 58 14.40 -6.53 -9.40
C LYS A 58 13.30 -6.90 -10.37
N GLN A 59 13.04 -6.02 -11.34
CA GLN A 59 12.04 -6.26 -12.37
C GLN A 59 12.25 -7.61 -13.09
N THR A 60 13.49 -8.07 -13.28
CA THR A 60 13.79 -9.33 -14.00
C THR A 60 13.58 -10.62 -13.19
N TYR A 61 13.37 -10.51 -11.87
CA TYR A 61 13.33 -11.66 -10.96
C TYR A 61 12.01 -12.42 -11.05
N THR A 62 10.88 -11.72 -10.95
CA THR A 62 9.57 -12.34 -11.23
C THR A 62 9.34 -12.31 -12.74
N PRO A 63 9.34 -13.47 -13.41
CA PRO A 63 9.30 -13.54 -14.86
C PRO A 63 7.96 -13.03 -15.39
N GLU A 64 8.00 -12.19 -16.42
CA GLU A 64 6.81 -11.74 -17.14
C GLU A 64 6.50 -12.73 -18.27
N GLY A 65 5.22 -12.92 -18.58
CA GLY A 65 4.76 -13.89 -19.58
C GLY A 65 3.47 -14.59 -19.18
N THR A 66 3.09 -15.59 -19.97
CA THR A 66 1.97 -16.49 -19.67
C THR A 66 2.52 -17.85 -19.30
N PHE A 67 2.07 -18.37 -18.16
CA PHE A 67 2.51 -19.63 -17.56
C PHE A 67 1.30 -20.46 -17.14
N GLN A 68 1.56 -21.65 -16.59
CA GLN A 68 0.54 -22.51 -16.02
C GLN A 68 0.93 -22.97 -14.62
N ILE A 69 -0.09 -23.17 -13.79
CA ILE A 69 0.04 -23.89 -12.52
C ILE A 69 0.24 -25.37 -12.85
N VAL A 70 1.39 -25.94 -12.47
CA VAL A 70 1.72 -27.35 -12.80
C VAL A 70 1.74 -28.27 -11.59
N ASN A 71 1.83 -27.72 -10.38
CA ASN A 71 1.71 -28.49 -9.16
C ASN A 71 1.14 -27.63 -8.02
N LYS A 72 0.63 -28.31 -6.99
CA LYS A 72 0.08 -27.71 -5.78
C LYS A 72 0.55 -28.52 -4.57
N ILE A 73 1.21 -27.90 -3.61
CA ILE A 73 1.79 -28.57 -2.45
C ILE A 73 1.37 -27.85 -1.17
N LYS A 74 0.76 -28.58 -0.23
CA LYS A 74 0.54 -28.10 1.14
C LYS A 74 1.84 -28.28 1.93
N ASN A 75 2.23 -27.29 2.73
CA ASN A 75 3.42 -27.36 3.60
C ASN A 75 4.68 -27.79 2.84
N ARG A 76 5.00 -27.12 1.71
CA ARG A 76 6.21 -27.46 0.94
C ARG A 76 7.47 -27.19 1.79
N PRO A 77 8.39 -28.17 1.95
CA PRO A 77 9.67 -27.92 2.59
C PRO A 77 10.48 -26.84 1.85
N TYR A 78 11.22 -26.01 2.58
CA TYR A 78 12.15 -25.07 1.99
C TYR A 78 13.56 -25.66 1.97
N TYR A 79 13.85 -26.40 0.90
CA TYR A 79 15.07 -27.21 0.77
C TYR A 79 16.37 -26.42 0.93
N THR A 80 16.48 -25.24 0.31
CA THR A 80 17.68 -24.40 0.38
C THR A 80 18.02 -23.98 1.81
N GLY A 81 17.00 -23.69 2.63
CA GLY A 81 17.16 -23.36 4.04
C GLY A 81 17.08 -24.56 4.99
N LYS A 82 16.89 -25.78 4.46
CA LYS A 82 16.64 -27.01 5.24
C LYS A 82 15.51 -26.86 6.27
N ILE A 83 14.47 -26.11 5.93
CA ILE A 83 13.32 -25.89 6.82
C ILE A 83 12.20 -26.86 6.45
N ALA A 84 11.67 -27.56 7.46
CA ALA A 84 10.57 -28.49 7.28
C ALA A 84 9.29 -27.82 6.75
N GLY A 85 8.45 -28.62 6.10
CA GLY A 85 7.11 -28.20 5.72
C GLY A 85 6.25 -27.91 6.95
N GLY A 86 5.48 -26.81 6.91
CA GLY A 86 4.57 -26.44 8.01
C GLY A 86 5.22 -25.73 9.18
N ASP A 87 6.55 -25.57 9.19
CA ASP A 87 7.24 -24.72 10.15
C ASP A 87 6.83 -23.25 9.96
N PRO A 88 6.41 -22.50 11.01
CA PRO A 88 6.08 -21.08 10.91
C PRO A 88 7.20 -20.19 10.35
N LYS A 89 8.46 -20.63 10.45
CA LYS A 89 9.64 -19.93 9.91
C LYS A 89 9.85 -20.21 8.42
N ASN A 90 9.12 -21.14 7.81
CA ASN A 90 9.28 -21.48 6.40
C ASN A 90 8.86 -20.28 5.51
N PRO A 91 9.77 -19.69 4.71
CA PRO A 91 9.48 -18.51 3.91
C PRO A 91 8.49 -18.78 2.77
N LEU A 92 8.19 -20.05 2.47
CA LEU A 92 7.18 -20.44 1.49
C LEU A 92 5.75 -20.40 2.06
N GLY A 93 5.60 -20.26 3.38
CA GLY A 93 4.31 -20.42 4.05
C GLY A 93 3.78 -21.86 3.93
N ASP A 94 2.47 -22.02 3.97
CA ASP A 94 1.82 -23.34 4.05
C ASP A 94 1.12 -23.80 2.77
N ARG A 95 1.15 -23.01 1.71
CA ARG A 95 0.65 -23.35 0.37
C ARG A 95 1.63 -22.93 -0.70
N TRP A 96 1.85 -23.81 -1.66
CA TRP A 96 2.68 -23.61 -2.85
C TRP A 96 1.89 -23.98 -4.09
N MET A 97 1.88 -23.09 -5.08
CA MET A 97 1.36 -23.35 -6.42
C MET A 97 2.48 -23.09 -7.44
N GLY A 98 3.05 -24.17 -7.97
CA GLY A 98 4.23 -24.11 -8.84
C GLY A 98 3.89 -23.62 -10.24
N LEU A 99 4.70 -22.69 -10.74
CA LEU A 99 4.60 -22.13 -12.08
C LEU A 99 5.61 -22.79 -13.01
N ASN A 100 5.17 -23.23 -14.19
CA ASN A 100 6.10 -23.62 -15.26
C ASN A 100 6.69 -22.39 -15.97
N ALA A 101 7.44 -21.59 -15.24
CA ALA A 101 8.19 -20.48 -15.80
C ALA A 101 9.61 -20.92 -16.13
N ARG A 102 10.12 -20.51 -17.29
CA ARG A 102 11.50 -20.80 -17.74
C ARG A 102 11.87 -22.30 -17.72
N GLY A 103 10.91 -23.18 -18.00
CA GLY A 103 11.13 -24.63 -18.02
C GLY A 103 11.36 -25.28 -16.64
N THR A 104 11.09 -24.57 -15.55
CA THR A 104 11.37 -25.04 -14.17
C THR A 104 10.33 -26.01 -13.61
N LYS A 105 9.30 -26.39 -14.38
CA LYS A 105 8.30 -27.40 -14.03
C LYS A 105 7.63 -27.20 -12.66
N GLY A 106 7.58 -25.96 -12.15
CA GLY A 106 6.90 -25.61 -10.91
C GLY A 106 7.73 -25.77 -9.63
N ASP A 107 9.05 -26.00 -9.72
CA ASP A 107 9.91 -26.16 -8.54
C ASP A 107 10.66 -24.89 -8.11
N THR A 108 10.85 -23.96 -9.04
CA THR A 108 11.65 -22.74 -8.82
C THR A 108 10.79 -21.49 -8.68
N TYR A 109 9.77 -21.34 -9.53
CA TYR A 109 8.84 -20.22 -9.48
C TYR A 109 7.49 -20.71 -8.99
N GLY A 110 6.86 -19.94 -8.11
CA GLY A 110 5.56 -20.28 -7.57
C GLY A 110 4.84 -19.08 -6.98
N ILE A 111 3.53 -19.25 -6.83
CA ILE A 111 2.68 -18.42 -5.99
C ILE A 111 2.57 -19.14 -4.65
N HIS A 112 2.98 -18.49 -3.56
CA HIS A 112 3.07 -19.15 -2.26
C HIS A 112 2.75 -18.21 -1.10
N GLY A 113 2.62 -18.80 0.10
CA GLY A 113 2.41 -18.06 1.35
C GLY A 113 3.64 -17.28 1.80
N ASN A 114 3.76 -16.97 3.08
CA ASN A 114 4.85 -16.14 3.57
C ASN A 114 5.06 -16.32 5.07
N ASN A 115 6.28 -16.11 5.57
CA ASN A 115 6.56 -16.04 7.01
C ASN A 115 6.73 -14.59 7.51
N ASN A 116 6.67 -13.60 6.60
CA ASN A 116 6.79 -12.18 6.94
C ASN A 116 5.66 -11.36 6.30
N GLU A 117 4.50 -11.32 6.95
CA GLU A 117 3.28 -10.69 6.42
C GLU A 117 3.46 -9.20 6.04
N LYS A 118 4.36 -8.48 6.72
CA LYS A 118 4.66 -7.07 6.43
C LYS A 118 5.29 -6.85 5.05
N SER A 119 5.79 -7.90 4.41
CA SER A 119 6.44 -7.77 3.10
C SER A 119 5.47 -7.72 1.93
N ILE A 120 4.19 -8.05 2.13
CA ILE A 120 3.16 -8.03 1.08
C ILE A 120 2.91 -6.59 0.60
N GLY A 121 2.76 -6.40 -0.71
CA GLY A 121 2.71 -5.07 -1.35
C GLY A 121 4.09 -4.51 -1.74
N SER A 122 5.19 -5.16 -1.36
CA SER A 122 6.56 -4.71 -1.62
C SER A 122 7.31 -5.58 -2.66
N TYR A 123 8.41 -5.05 -3.18
CA TYR A 123 9.34 -5.77 -4.07
C TYR A 123 10.46 -6.42 -3.27
N VAL A 124 10.26 -7.65 -2.78
CA VAL A 124 11.15 -8.30 -1.80
C VAL A 124 11.61 -9.70 -2.17
N SER A 125 10.97 -10.34 -3.15
CA SER A 125 11.26 -11.76 -3.44
C SER A 125 12.47 -11.92 -4.36
N LEU A 126 12.97 -13.16 -4.47
CA LEU A 126 13.99 -13.55 -5.45
C LEU A 126 13.37 -14.04 -6.78
N GLY A 127 12.05 -13.93 -6.94
CA GLY A 127 11.36 -14.25 -8.18
C GLY A 127 9.98 -14.88 -8.01
N CYS A 128 9.72 -15.55 -6.88
CA CYS A 128 8.39 -16.05 -6.55
C CYS A 128 7.39 -14.93 -6.22
N VAL A 129 6.10 -15.24 -6.25
CA VAL A 129 5.01 -14.34 -5.85
C VAL A 129 4.55 -14.73 -4.45
N ARG A 130 4.71 -13.82 -3.49
CA ARG A 130 4.35 -14.04 -2.09
C ARG A 130 2.97 -13.48 -1.79
N MET A 131 2.22 -14.16 -0.95
CA MET A 131 0.87 -13.78 -0.52
C MET A 131 0.75 -13.86 1.00
N HIS A 132 -0.27 -13.20 1.56
CA HIS A 132 -0.70 -13.48 2.93
C HIS A 132 -1.14 -14.95 3.04
N ASN A 133 -0.83 -15.61 4.17
CA ASN A 133 -1.17 -17.04 4.33
C ASN A 133 -2.70 -17.28 4.24
N LYS A 134 -3.51 -16.36 4.76
CA LYS A 134 -4.99 -16.45 4.64
C LYS A 134 -5.45 -16.46 3.18
N ASP A 135 -4.82 -15.64 2.35
CA ASP A 135 -5.26 -15.40 0.97
C ASP A 135 -4.76 -16.51 0.04
N VAL A 136 -3.53 -17.00 0.24
CA VAL A 136 -3.01 -18.14 -0.53
C VAL A 136 -3.77 -19.43 -0.20
N ARG A 137 -4.24 -19.64 1.04
CA ARG A 137 -5.08 -20.81 1.39
C ARG A 137 -6.37 -20.79 0.59
N TRP A 138 -7.07 -19.66 0.62
CA TRP A 138 -8.28 -19.48 -0.17
C TRP A 138 -8.02 -19.73 -1.67
N LEU A 139 -7.00 -19.07 -2.25
CA LEU A 139 -6.67 -19.21 -3.66
C LEU A 139 -6.27 -20.65 -4.01
N PHE A 140 -5.49 -21.30 -3.15
CA PHE A 140 -5.10 -22.70 -3.31
C PHE A 140 -6.32 -23.62 -3.33
N ASP A 141 -7.36 -23.36 -2.55
CA ASP A 141 -8.55 -24.20 -2.56
C ASP A 141 -9.39 -24.01 -3.83
N GLN A 142 -9.30 -22.85 -4.50
CA GLN A 142 -10.02 -22.59 -5.76
C GLN A 142 -9.26 -23.09 -7.01
N VAL A 143 -7.96 -22.83 -7.08
CA VAL A 143 -7.16 -22.97 -8.31
C VAL A 143 -6.92 -24.44 -8.68
N LYS A 144 -7.14 -24.79 -9.95
CA LYS A 144 -6.86 -26.12 -10.51
C LYS A 144 -5.45 -26.17 -11.11
N VAL A 145 -4.83 -27.35 -11.10
CA VAL A 145 -3.63 -27.58 -11.93
C VAL A 145 -4.04 -27.40 -13.40
N GLY A 146 -3.22 -26.71 -14.19
CA GLY A 146 -3.52 -26.28 -15.55
C GLY A 146 -4.02 -24.83 -15.67
N THR A 147 -4.37 -24.18 -14.54
CA THR A 147 -4.79 -22.77 -14.53
C THR A 147 -3.76 -21.86 -15.20
N SER A 148 -4.22 -20.99 -16.10
CA SER A 148 -3.37 -20.02 -16.77
C SER A 148 -2.95 -18.91 -15.81
N VAL A 149 -1.69 -18.47 -15.89
CA VAL A 149 -1.13 -17.41 -15.07
C VAL A 149 -0.45 -16.39 -15.95
N VAL A 150 -0.97 -15.18 -16.03
CA VAL A 150 -0.35 -14.05 -16.71
C VAL A 150 0.41 -13.22 -15.68
N ILE A 151 1.69 -12.97 -15.92
CA ILE A 151 2.49 -12.05 -15.12
C ILE A 151 2.92 -10.89 -16.01
N ALA A 152 2.57 -9.67 -15.62
CA ALA A 152 2.86 -8.47 -16.38
C ALA A 152 3.37 -7.33 -15.48
N ASN A 153 4.08 -6.38 -16.08
CA ASN A 153 4.32 -5.06 -15.50
C ASN A 153 3.60 -4.03 -16.38
N SER A 154 2.41 -3.59 -15.97
CA SER A 154 1.53 -2.80 -16.84
C SER A 154 0.72 -1.75 -16.07
N LYS A 155 0.39 -0.66 -16.75
CA LYS A 155 -0.57 0.36 -16.28
C LYS A 155 -2.03 0.01 -16.61
N LEU A 156 -2.25 -1.07 -17.35
CA LEU A 156 -3.58 -1.53 -17.77
C LEU A 156 -4.36 -2.16 -16.60
N SER A 157 -5.69 -2.18 -16.73
CA SER A 157 -6.58 -2.96 -15.86
C SER A 157 -6.32 -4.46 -15.99
N PHE A 158 -6.85 -5.27 -15.07
CA PHE A 158 -6.67 -6.72 -15.17
C PHE A 158 -7.42 -7.28 -16.38
N ALA A 159 -8.64 -6.80 -16.65
CA ALA A 159 -9.39 -7.18 -17.85
C ALA A 159 -8.66 -6.80 -19.15
N ASP A 160 -8.01 -5.64 -19.22
CA ASP A 160 -7.27 -5.23 -20.41
C ASP A 160 -5.96 -6.02 -20.57
N ILE A 161 -5.30 -6.39 -19.46
CA ILE A 161 -4.17 -7.32 -19.49
C ILE A 161 -4.63 -8.69 -20.02
N ALA A 162 -5.77 -9.21 -19.55
CA ALA A 162 -6.35 -10.46 -20.03
C ALA A 162 -6.59 -10.43 -21.55
N LYS A 163 -7.26 -9.38 -22.04
CA LYS A 163 -7.53 -9.17 -23.48
C LYS A 163 -6.24 -9.10 -24.29
N SER A 164 -5.21 -8.39 -23.80
CA SER A 164 -3.90 -8.31 -24.48
C SER A 164 -3.18 -9.65 -24.61
N LYS A 165 -3.60 -10.65 -23.83
CA LYS A 165 -3.08 -12.03 -23.84
C LYS A 165 -4.08 -13.03 -24.43
N ASN A 166 -5.09 -12.54 -25.16
CA ASN A 166 -6.13 -13.34 -25.82
C ASN A 166 -6.99 -14.17 -24.84
N PHE A 167 -7.15 -13.69 -23.60
CA PHE A 167 -8.15 -14.24 -22.68
C PHE A 167 -9.44 -13.42 -22.77
N THR A 168 -10.57 -14.12 -22.81
CA THR A 168 -11.89 -13.51 -22.71
C THR A 168 -12.29 -13.50 -21.25
N VAL A 169 -12.42 -12.31 -20.68
CA VAL A 169 -12.94 -12.10 -19.33
C VAL A 169 -14.01 -11.02 -19.43
N GLU A 170 -15.00 -11.07 -18.53
CA GLU A 170 -15.88 -9.95 -18.29
C GLU A 170 -15.03 -8.71 -18.00
N ALA A 171 -15.49 -7.54 -18.44
CA ALA A 171 -14.87 -6.31 -17.99
C ALA A 171 -14.81 -6.36 -16.46
N ASP A 172 -13.68 -5.97 -15.88
CA ASP A 172 -13.55 -5.86 -14.43
C ASP A 172 -14.83 -5.16 -13.95
N PRO A 173 -15.64 -5.79 -13.06
CA PRO A 173 -16.85 -5.14 -12.57
C PRO A 173 -16.40 -3.76 -12.17
N VAL A 174 -16.98 -2.72 -12.78
CA VAL A 174 -16.52 -1.34 -12.68
C VAL A 174 -16.53 -0.95 -11.20
N HIS A 175 -15.44 -1.28 -10.55
CA HIS A 175 -14.90 -0.70 -9.37
C HIS A 175 -13.63 -0.07 -9.93
N PRO A 176 -13.70 1.18 -10.43
CA PRO A 176 -12.61 2.11 -10.16
C PRO A 176 -12.16 1.84 -8.72
N PRO A 177 -10.85 1.84 -8.40
CA PRO A 177 -10.36 1.55 -7.05
C PRO A 177 -11.34 2.21 -6.10
N VAL A 178 -12.11 1.44 -5.29
CA VAL A 178 -13.31 1.96 -4.60
C VAL A 178 -12.90 3.31 -4.05
N GLN A 179 -13.25 4.39 -4.74
CA GLN A 179 -12.93 5.70 -4.20
C GLN A 179 -13.93 5.71 -3.07
N PRO A 180 -13.47 5.78 -1.80
CA PRO A 180 -14.41 5.83 -0.70
C PRO A 180 -15.42 6.91 -1.07
N VAL A 181 -16.66 6.50 -1.32
CA VAL A 181 -17.71 7.44 -1.66
C VAL A 181 -17.89 8.23 -0.39
N ILE A 182 -17.37 9.46 -0.39
CA ILE A 182 -17.49 10.32 0.77
C ILE A 182 -18.95 10.75 0.81
N THR A 183 -19.73 10.03 1.61
CA THR A 183 -21.15 10.29 1.84
C THR A 183 -21.37 11.39 2.89
N ALA A 184 -20.30 11.85 3.55
CA ALA A 184 -20.36 12.98 4.45
C ALA A 184 -20.89 14.23 3.70
N PRO A 185 -21.84 14.98 4.29
CA PRO A 185 -22.31 16.23 3.73
C PRO A 185 -21.18 17.22 3.52
N LEU A 186 -21.35 18.12 2.55
CA LEU A 186 -20.48 19.28 2.40
C LEU A 186 -20.81 20.30 3.48
N GLU A 187 -19.84 20.59 4.32
CA GLU A 187 -19.92 21.61 5.37
C GLU A 187 -19.21 22.87 4.87
N LYS A 188 -19.89 24.03 4.89
CA LYS A 188 -19.19 25.31 4.69
C LYS A 188 -18.38 25.62 5.94
N VAL A 189 -17.10 25.94 5.75
CA VAL A 189 -16.18 26.27 6.84
C VAL A 189 -15.41 27.53 6.51
N ASP A 190 -14.89 28.20 7.54
CA ASP A 190 -13.94 29.30 7.38
C ASP A 190 -12.78 29.06 8.34
N VAL A 191 -11.90 28.13 7.95
CA VAL A 191 -10.82 27.64 8.82
C VAL A 191 -9.47 27.90 8.16
N ARG A 192 -8.56 28.48 8.94
CA ARG A 192 -7.16 28.63 8.56
C ARG A 192 -6.41 27.33 8.83
N LEU A 193 -5.79 26.79 7.79
CA LEU A 193 -4.96 25.59 7.83
C LEU A 193 -3.50 25.99 7.65
N THR A 194 -2.59 25.36 8.39
CA THR A 194 -1.15 25.60 8.25
C THR A 194 -0.48 24.37 7.64
N LEU A 195 0.07 24.52 6.43
CA LEU A 195 0.85 23.47 5.78
C LEU A 195 2.29 23.54 6.28
N THR A 196 2.81 22.43 6.80
CA THR A 196 4.19 22.34 7.31
C THR A 196 5.15 21.64 6.33
N LYS A 197 4.62 21.15 5.20
CA LYS A 197 5.34 20.49 4.10
C LYS A 197 4.62 20.74 2.78
N ASP A 198 5.22 20.32 1.68
CA ASP A 198 4.54 20.25 0.39
C ASP A 198 3.29 19.35 0.50
N ALA A 199 2.14 19.93 0.20
CA ALA A 199 0.84 19.29 0.26
C ALA A 199 0.29 19.01 -1.14
N LYS A 200 -0.21 17.80 -1.35
CA LYS A 200 -0.80 17.35 -2.61
C LYS A 200 -2.22 17.90 -2.74
N LEU A 201 -2.55 18.33 -3.95
CA LEU A 201 -3.88 18.84 -4.28
C LEU A 201 -4.68 17.86 -5.12
N TYR A 202 -6.01 17.89 -4.99
CA TYR A 202 -6.92 16.93 -5.59
C TYR A 202 -8.10 17.65 -6.26
N LYS A 203 -8.56 17.15 -7.40
CA LYS A 203 -9.78 17.70 -8.05
C LYS A 203 -11.04 17.34 -7.26
N LYS A 204 -11.07 16.17 -6.63
CA LYS A 204 -12.14 15.71 -5.73
C LYS A 204 -11.52 14.90 -4.59
N PRO A 205 -12.21 14.78 -3.44
CA PRO A 205 -11.77 13.90 -2.38
C PRO A 205 -11.57 12.46 -2.85
N ALA A 206 -10.54 11.81 -2.33
CA ALA A 206 -10.21 10.41 -2.58
C ALA A 206 -9.95 10.02 -4.07
N THR A 207 -9.64 10.99 -4.93
CA THR A 207 -9.10 10.73 -6.28
C THR A 207 -7.57 10.67 -6.29
N GLU A 208 -6.99 10.39 -7.45
CA GLU A 208 -5.57 10.64 -7.71
C GLU A 208 -5.23 12.14 -7.52
N PRO A 209 -4.01 12.46 -7.03
CA PRO A 209 -3.56 13.83 -6.88
C PRO A 209 -3.35 14.49 -8.26
N THR A 210 -3.54 15.80 -8.28
CA THR A 210 -3.13 16.66 -9.39
C THR A 210 -1.61 16.79 -9.45
N PRO A 211 -1.03 17.24 -10.57
CA PRO A 211 0.39 17.57 -10.63
C PRO A 211 0.78 18.81 -9.80
N TYR A 212 -0.19 19.52 -9.20
CA TYR A 212 0.05 20.71 -8.40
C TYR A 212 0.24 20.36 -6.92
N THR A 213 1.12 21.11 -6.26
CA THR A 213 1.38 21.03 -4.83
C THR A 213 1.36 22.44 -4.22
N LEU A 214 0.95 22.53 -2.95
CA LEU A 214 1.14 23.74 -2.14
C LEU A 214 2.35 23.56 -1.26
N SER A 215 3.33 24.44 -1.37
CA SER A 215 4.44 24.50 -0.43
C SER A 215 3.99 24.99 0.95
N PRO A 216 4.80 24.78 2.02
CA PRO A 216 4.47 25.18 3.38
C PRO A 216 4.00 26.62 3.48
N GLN A 217 2.75 26.83 3.87
CA GLN A 217 2.11 28.14 4.00
C GLN A 217 0.77 28.02 4.73
N PRO A 218 0.25 29.13 5.31
CA PRO A 218 -1.15 29.18 5.73
C PRO A 218 -2.08 29.21 4.51
N VAL A 219 -3.19 28.47 4.57
CA VAL A 219 -4.21 28.41 3.52
C VAL A 219 -5.60 28.50 4.13
N GLN A 220 -6.52 29.16 3.43
CA GLN A 220 -7.91 29.27 3.86
C GLN A 220 -8.75 28.14 3.25
N ALA A 221 -9.43 27.37 4.11
CA ALA A 221 -10.41 26.38 3.71
C ALA A 221 -11.82 26.96 3.76
N VAL A 222 -12.59 26.73 2.68
CA VAL A 222 -13.94 27.26 2.49
C VAL A 222 -15.03 26.19 2.62
N GLU A 223 -14.67 24.92 2.41
CA GLU A 223 -15.57 23.79 2.59
C GLU A 223 -14.81 22.59 3.16
N LYS A 224 -15.54 21.74 3.88
CA LYS A 224 -15.06 20.48 4.42
C LYS A 224 -15.97 19.35 4.00
N GLN A 225 -15.38 18.19 3.71
CA GLN A 225 -16.10 16.95 3.48
C GLN A 225 -15.31 15.78 4.07
N ALA A 226 -15.81 15.20 5.17
CA ALA A 226 -15.04 14.24 5.97
C ALA A 226 -13.64 14.81 6.32
N ASP A 227 -12.55 14.08 5.98
CA ASP A 227 -11.16 14.50 6.24
C ASP A 227 -10.54 15.34 5.12
N TRP A 228 -11.37 16.05 4.35
CA TRP A 228 -10.93 16.84 3.20
C TRP A 228 -11.39 18.28 3.31
N TYR A 229 -10.53 19.18 2.87
CA TYR A 229 -10.77 20.62 2.86
C TYR A 229 -10.64 21.15 1.44
N ARG A 230 -11.62 21.95 1.02
CA ARG A 230 -11.55 22.70 -0.23
C ARG A 230 -10.89 24.04 0.05
N VAL A 231 -9.77 24.27 -0.59
CA VAL A 231 -8.95 25.48 -0.43
C VAL A 231 -8.90 26.25 -1.74
N LYS A 232 -8.84 27.58 -1.63
CA LYS A 232 -8.64 28.45 -2.79
C LYS A 232 -7.17 28.39 -3.23
N THR A 233 -6.92 28.19 -4.52
CA THR A 233 -5.58 28.18 -5.11
C THR A 233 -5.52 29.08 -6.35
N TRP A 234 -4.32 29.35 -6.87
CA TRP A 234 -4.14 30.16 -8.08
C TRP A 234 -4.80 29.55 -9.34
N THR A 235 -5.02 28.23 -9.35
CA THR A 235 -5.62 27.50 -10.49
C THR A 235 -7.11 27.19 -10.26
N GLY A 236 -7.71 27.80 -9.26
CA GLY A 236 -9.08 27.53 -8.82
C GLY A 236 -9.13 26.76 -7.50
N GLU A 237 -10.31 26.26 -7.15
CA GLU A 237 -10.52 25.60 -5.87
C GLU A 237 -10.20 24.10 -5.98
N LEU A 238 -9.37 23.62 -5.06
CA LEU A 238 -8.89 22.24 -5.03
C LEU A 238 -9.02 21.67 -3.62
N TRP A 239 -9.02 20.34 -3.54
CA TRP A 239 -9.13 19.59 -2.31
C TRP A 239 -7.76 19.24 -1.73
N LEU A 240 -7.68 19.34 -0.41
CA LEU A 240 -6.53 19.04 0.43
C LEU A 240 -6.95 18.00 1.47
N LYS A 241 -6.11 17.02 1.76
CA LYS A 241 -6.38 16.04 2.83
C LYS A 241 -5.94 16.61 4.18
N ALA A 242 -6.76 16.43 5.21
CA ALA A 242 -6.53 16.97 6.56
C ALA A 242 -5.20 16.53 7.19
N ASP A 243 -4.73 15.32 6.88
CA ASP A 243 -3.46 14.76 7.36
C ASP A 243 -2.19 15.42 6.77
N GLN A 244 -2.37 16.50 6.03
CA GLN A 244 -1.30 17.32 5.45
C GLN A 244 -1.25 18.72 6.07
N ALA A 245 -2.18 19.04 6.98
CA ALA A 245 -2.34 20.39 7.51
C ALA A 245 -2.63 20.40 9.01
N ILE A 246 -2.00 21.35 9.70
CA ILE A 246 -2.29 21.70 11.08
C ILE A 246 -3.55 22.57 11.06
N MET A 247 -4.53 22.23 11.91
CA MET A 247 -5.79 22.95 12.05
C MET A 247 -5.76 23.80 13.31
N GLY A 248 -5.95 25.11 13.16
CA GLY A 248 -5.81 26.05 14.27
C GLY A 248 -4.37 26.47 14.50
N GLU A 249 -4.13 27.10 15.65
CA GLU A 249 -2.87 27.74 15.97
C GLU A 249 -1.90 26.76 16.63
N ILE A 250 -0.63 26.88 16.26
CA ILE A 250 0.46 26.30 17.02
C ILE A 250 0.73 27.26 18.16
N VAL A 251 0.62 26.78 19.39
CA VAL A 251 0.82 27.61 20.57
C VAL A 251 2.27 27.47 21.00
N ALA A 252 2.99 28.58 21.12
CA ALA A 252 4.30 28.59 21.77
C ALA A 252 4.11 28.25 23.26
N VAL A 253 4.86 27.27 23.74
CA VAL A 253 4.76 26.79 25.13
C VAL A 253 6.16 26.60 25.69
N GLU A 254 6.29 26.53 27.01
CA GLU A 254 7.49 25.98 27.64
C GLU A 254 7.05 24.90 28.62
N LYS A 255 7.02 23.65 28.16
CA LYS A 255 6.52 22.52 28.96
C LYS A 255 7.59 21.47 29.17
N LYS A 256 7.87 21.15 30.43
CA LYS A 256 8.77 20.04 30.78
C LYS A 256 7.98 18.74 30.76
N ILE A 257 8.38 17.81 29.91
CA ILE A 257 7.65 16.57 29.65
C ILE A 257 8.56 15.38 29.94
N ARG A 258 8.09 14.46 30.78
CA ARG A 258 8.73 13.17 31.05
C ARG A 258 8.28 12.15 30.03
N MET A 259 9.22 11.54 29.33
CA MET A 259 8.97 10.34 28.56
C MET A 259 9.18 9.11 29.45
N GLU A 260 8.14 8.32 29.66
CA GLU A 260 8.19 7.11 30.51
C GLU A 260 8.61 5.87 29.73
N LYS A 261 8.42 5.91 28.40
CA LYS A 261 8.69 4.82 27.47
C LYS A 261 9.47 5.36 26.28
N VAL A 262 9.84 4.47 25.36
CA VAL A 262 10.41 4.86 24.08
C VAL A 262 9.32 5.53 23.23
N VAL A 263 9.53 6.80 22.87
CA VAL A 263 8.55 7.62 22.12
C VAL A 263 9.05 7.88 20.70
N PRO A 264 8.25 7.63 19.65
CA PRO A 264 8.59 8.02 18.29
C PRO A 264 8.64 9.54 18.13
N ILE A 265 9.65 10.04 17.42
CA ILE A 265 9.73 11.45 16.98
C ILE A 265 9.50 11.54 15.48
N LEU A 266 8.66 12.48 15.09
CA LEU A 266 8.12 12.65 13.75
C LEU A 266 8.48 14.03 13.18
N GLU A 267 8.53 14.12 11.86
CA GLU A 267 8.78 15.39 11.16
C GLU A 267 7.63 16.41 11.30
N HIS A 268 6.40 15.91 11.42
CA HIS A 268 5.17 16.69 11.53
C HIS A 268 4.21 16.02 12.52
N PRO A 269 3.25 16.75 13.10
CA PRO A 269 2.34 16.23 14.13
C PRO A 269 1.16 15.44 13.52
N PHE A 270 1.45 14.48 12.64
CA PHE A 270 0.43 13.64 12.01
C PHE A 270 0.79 12.16 12.17
N ALA A 271 -0.22 11.31 12.37
CA ALA A 271 -0.03 9.87 12.57
C ALA A 271 0.68 9.17 11.39
N ASN A 272 0.59 9.73 10.18
CA ASN A 272 1.23 9.24 8.96
C ASN A 272 2.58 9.92 8.65
N SER A 273 3.09 10.78 9.55
CA SER A 273 4.30 11.54 9.33
C SER A 273 5.54 10.66 9.28
N THR A 274 6.57 11.10 8.56
CA THR A 274 7.87 10.45 8.52
C THR A 274 8.45 10.37 9.93
N LYS A 275 8.78 9.16 10.36
CA LYS A 275 9.50 8.93 11.61
C LYS A 275 10.97 9.32 11.44
N LYS A 276 11.43 10.31 12.21
CA LYS A 276 12.83 10.76 12.22
C LYS A 276 13.69 9.97 13.20
N GLY A 277 13.08 9.30 14.19
CA GLY A 277 13.79 8.50 15.18
C GLY A 277 12.91 8.07 16.34
N THR A 278 13.55 7.76 17.46
CA THR A 278 12.89 7.49 18.74
C THR A 278 13.69 8.12 19.88
N LEU A 279 12.99 8.61 20.88
CA LEU A 279 13.56 9.04 22.15
C LEU A 279 13.37 7.95 23.19
N SER A 280 14.43 7.63 23.92
CA SER A 280 14.35 6.78 25.11
C SER A 280 13.73 7.55 26.28
N PRO A 281 13.29 6.89 27.37
CA PRO A 281 12.76 7.57 28.54
C PRO A 281 13.71 8.64 29.08
N GLN A 282 13.27 9.90 29.05
CA GLN A 282 14.04 11.08 29.46
C GLN A 282 13.10 12.28 29.64
N ASP A 283 13.62 13.39 30.16
CA ASP A 283 12.90 14.66 30.22
C ASP A 283 13.23 15.48 28.97
N VAL A 284 12.23 16.15 28.41
CA VAL A 284 12.40 17.11 27.31
C VAL A 284 11.63 18.39 27.62
N VAL A 285 12.01 19.48 26.95
CA VAL A 285 11.29 20.75 27.01
C VAL A 285 10.65 21.00 25.65
N ALA A 286 9.32 21.03 25.61
CA ALA A 286 8.55 21.39 24.43
C ALA A 286 8.44 22.90 24.30
N PHE A 287 8.67 23.40 23.08
CA PHE A 287 8.61 24.83 22.75
C PHE A 287 7.35 25.20 21.95
N GLU A 288 6.65 24.22 21.37
CA GLU A 288 5.35 24.40 20.70
C GLU A 288 4.41 23.23 21.06
N GLU A 289 3.13 23.54 21.14
CA GLU A 289 2.04 22.57 21.30
C GLU A 289 0.98 22.74 20.23
N TRP A 290 0.46 21.63 19.72
CA TRP A 290 -0.71 21.60 18.86
C TRP A 290 -1.53 20.33 19.07
N ASN A 291 -2.78 20.45 19.54
CA ASN A 291 -3.71 19.32 19.72
C ASN A 291 -3.11 18.12 20.49
N GLY A 292 -2.34 18.39 21.55
CA GLY A 292 -1.66 17.38 22.35
C GLY A 292 -0.40 16.79 21.71
N TRP A 293 0.03 17.32 20.56
CA TRP A 293 1.37 17.11 20.02
C TRP A 293 2.32 18.18 20.53
N TYR A 294 3.56 17.79 20.77
CA TYR A 294 4.59 18.67 21.29
C TYR A 294 5.78 18.71 20.34
N ARG A 295 6.32 19.90 20.10
CA ARG A 295 7.53 20.11 19.31
C ARG A 295 8.72 20.39 20.22
N ILE A 296 9.84 19.76 19.91
CA ILE A 296 11.08 19.82 20.69
C ILE A 296 12.29 19.96 19.77
N HIS A 297 13.37 20.51 20.31
CA HIS A 297 14.67 20.45 19.66
C HIS A 297 15.30 19.06 19.89
N SER A 298 15.89 18.49 18.84
CA SER A 298 16.57 17.19 18.90
C SER A 298 17.84 17.17 18.06
N TRP A 299 18.61 16.08 18.12
CA TRP A 299 19.84 15.91 17.33
C TRP A 299 19.60 15.82 15.81
N VAL A 300 18.35 15.62 15.38
CA VAL A 300 17.93 15.58 13.97
C VAL A 300 17.13 16.84 13.58
N GLY A 301 17.22 17.89 14.39
CA GLY A 301 16.46 19.13 14.24
C GLY A 301 15.16 19.12 15.04
N ASP A 302 14.27 20.05 14.72
CA ASP A 302 12.99 20.16 15.40
C ASP A 302 12.05 19.03 15.00
N VAL A 303 11.47 18.38 15.98
CA VAL A 303 10.61 17.22 15.78
C VAL A 303 9.38 17.27 16.67
N TRP A 304 8.34 16.59 16.22
CA TRP A 304 7.07 16.45 16.92
C TRP A 304 6.96 15.07 17.57
N PHE A 305 6.27 14.97 18.70
CA PHE A 305 5.82 13.70 19.26
C PHE A 305 4.38 13.81 19.80
N ASP A 306 3.67 12.68 19.81
CA ASP A 306 2.29 12.60 20.29
C ASP A 306 2.26 12.46 21.81
N GLY A 307 1.75 13.50 22.48
CA GLY A 307 1.62 13.59 23.92
C GLY A 307 0.70 12.55 24.56
N LYS A 308 -0.04 11.77 23.77
CA LYS A 308 -0.86 10.65 24.27
C LYS A 308 -0.05 9.37 24.46
N THR A 309 1.21 9.36 24.02
CA THR A 309 2.01 8.12 23.89
C THR A 309 3.07 8.00 24.97
N GLY A 310 2.68 7.58 26.18
CA GLY A 310 3.64 7.21 27.24
C GLY A 310 4.53 8.37 27.71
N VAL A 311 3.93 9.57 27.78
CA VAL A 311 4.54 10.77 28.34
C VAL A 311 3.66 11.36 29.42
N THR A 312 4.27 12.07 30.37
CA THR A 312 3.60 12.78 31.45
C THR A 312 4.12 14.22 31.45
N VAL A 313 3.22 15.20 31.37
CA VAL A 313 3.57 16.62 31.50
C VAL A 313 3.89 16.87 32.98
N LEU A 314 5.12 17.28 33.28
CA LEU A 314 5.59 17.45 34.65
C LEU A 314 5.29 18.85 35.19
N GLU A 315 5.42 19.87 34.34
CA GLU A 315 5.24 21.27 34.71
C GLU A 315 4.89 22.10 33.47
N GLU A 316 3.91 22.99 33.60
CA GLU A 316 3.67 24.07 32.65
C GLU A 316 4.40 25.31 33.18
N LEU A 317 5.53 25.66 32.56
CA LEU A 317 6.23 26.88 32.91
C LEU A 317 5.43 28.02 32.27
N LYS A 318 5.00 28.98 33.09
CA LYS A 318 4.33 30.19 32.57
C LYS A 318 5.35 30.92 31.69
N VAL A 319 5.04 31.03 30.40
CA VAL A 319 5.75 31.95 29.52
C VAL A 319 5.42 33.35 30.02
N GLU A 320 6.36 34.02 30.68
CA GLU A 320 6.23 35.46 30.94
C GLU A 320 6.20 36.17 29.59
N GLU A 321 5.06 36.77 29.27
CA GLU A 321 4.89 37.62 28.11
C GLU A 321 5.92 38.76 28.20
N ALA A 322 6.98 38.69 27.40
CA ALA A 322 7.94 39.77 27.30
C ALA A 322 7.21 40.99 26.73
N ALA A 323 6.98 41.99 27.59
CA ALA A 323 6.45 43.29 27.22
C ALA A 323 7.34 43.89 26.12
N VAL A 324 6.83 43.92 24.89
CA VAL A 324 7.33 44.81 23.84
C VAL A 324 6.57 46.11 24.02
N GLU A 325 6.93 46.87 25.05
CA GLU A 325 6.41 48.22 25.25
C GLU A 325 7.35 49.22 24.54
N GLU A 326 6.80 49.82 23.49
CA GLU A 326 7.15 51.10 22.87
C GLU A 326 8.47 51.78 23.30
N ALA A 327 9.50 51.63 22.46
CA ALA A 327 10.57 52.62 22.34
C ALA A 327 10.27 53.53 21.13
N LEU A 328 9.25 54.38 21.27
CA LEU A 328 9.02 55.51 20.39
C LEU A 328 8.56 56.70 21.25
N VAL A 329 9.30 57.80 21.12
CA VAL A 329 9.02 59.16 21.62
C VAL A 329 9.51 59.49 23.04
N GLU A 330 10.78 59.87 23.15
CA GLU A 330 11.12 61.12 23.82
C GLU A 330 12.10 61.91 22.94
N ALA A 331 11.58 62.97 22.32
CA ALA A 331 12.41 64.05 21.77
C ALA A 331 12.79 64.99 22.93
N PRO A 332 14.03 65.52 23.00
CA PRO A 332 14.40 66.44 24.06
C PRO A 332 13.71 67.80 23.86
N GLU A 333 13.08 68.28 24.93
CA GLU A 333 12.53 69.63 25.06
C GLU A 333 13.57 70.71 24.75
N GLU A 334 13.12 71.74 24.04
CA GLU A 334 13.85 72.98 23.81
C GLU A 334 14.15 73.68 25.15
N LEU A 335 15.44 73.93 25.40
CA LEU A 335 15.91 74.88 26.40
C LEU A 335 15.64 76.30 25.90
N VAL A 336 14.56 76.89 26.38
CA VAL A 336 14.38 78.34 26.43
C VAL A 336 15.30 78.88 27.53
N VAL A 337 16.24 79.73 27.15
CA VAL A 337 17.03 80.56 28.06
C VAL A 337 16.51 81.99 27.93
N ASP A 338 16.09 82.55 29.07
CA ASP A 338 15.70 83.96 29.28
C ASP A 338 16.85 84.94 28.98
#